data_AF-X0YWY8-F1
#
_entry.id   AF-X0YWY8-F1
#
_cell.length_a   1.000
_cell.length_b   1.000
_cell.length_c   1.000
_cell.angle_alpha   90.00
_cell.angle_beta   90.00
_cell.angle_gamma   90.00
#
_symmetry.space_group_name_H-M   'P 1'
#
loop_
_entity.id
_entity.type
_entity.pdbx_description
1 polymer ?
#
loop_
_entity_poly.entity_id
_entity_poly.type
_entity_poly.pdbx_seq_one_letter_code
_entity_poly.pdbx_strand_id
1 'polypeptide(L)'
;MIIKNFKLFEGQHCETTAAGNLLSHLGINLSEPMLFGVGEGLNFIIWNMKTMDFPFIGGRIKTDLLTQNITRHLNLKLNVRETSSLKKARENVKENINSGIPVGIKLDCYHLDYFTNKFHFAGHYVVMYGYDENSVYLADTMQQGGLVETSLKNFELARNEKGPMSSKNLSYTIKPTNKKYDLKKVIMQAIGNNAKNYLNPPIQNSKLYRALIFE
;
A
#
# COMPACT_ATOMS: atom_id res chain seq x y z
N MET A 1 -8.68 -11.71 -19.11
CA MET A 1 -9.76 -11.25 -18.22
C MET A 1 -9.43 -9.85 -17.72
N ILE A 2 -10.34 -8.89 -17.91
CA ILE A 2 -10.19 -7.51 -17.44
C ILE A 2 -11.48 -7.13 -16.73
N ILE A 3 -11.39 -6.52 -15.56
CA ILE A 3 -12.56 -6.00 -14.84
C ILE A 3 -13.16 -4.85 -15.65
N LYS A 4 -14.42 -5.01 -16.06
CA LYS A 4 -15.12 -3.98 -16.85
C LYS A 4 -15.34 -2.72 -16.02
N ASN A 5 -15.24 -1.56 -16.67
CA ASN A 5 -15.46 -0.23 -16.06
C ASN A 5 -14.58 0.04 -14.83
N PHE A 6 -13.37 -0.53 -14.78
CA PHE A 6 -12.39 -0.17 -13.75
C PHE A 6 -12.09 1.33 -13.84
N LYS A 7 -12.35 2.07 -12.76
CA LYS A 7 -12.12 3.51 -12.68
C LYS A 7 -10.81 3.76 -11.96
N LEU A 8 -9.86 4.37 -12.66
CA LEU A 8 -8.59 4.78 -12.07
C LEU A 8 -8.83 5.81 -10.96
N PHE A 9 -8.20 5.58 -9.82
CA PHE A 9 -7.98 6.60 -8.80
C PHE A 9 -6.62 7.27 -9.07
N GLU A 10 -6.64 8.57 -9.33
CA GLU A 10 -5.44 9.36 -9.61
C GLU A 10 -4.76 9.77 -8.29
N GLY A 11 -3.55 9.26 -8.05
CA GLY A 11 -2.75 9.60 -6.87
C GLY A 11 -1.26 9.53 -7.14
N GLN A 12 -0.48 10.07 -6.22
CA GLN A 12 0.97 10.24 -6.35
C GLN A 12 1.78 9.26 -5.50
N HIS A 13 1.22 8.76 -4.40
CA HIS A 13 1.91 7.82 -3.52
C HIS A 13 1.34 6.41 -3.63
N CYS A 14 2.19 5.43 -3.93
CA CYS A 14 1.79 4.08 -4.33
C CYS A 14 0.78 3.41 -3.38
N GLU A 15 1.03 3.43 -2.06
CA GLU A 15 0.13 2.78 -1.09
C GLU A 15 -1.26 3.46 -1.01
N THR A 16 -1.32 4.79 -1.07
CA THR A 16 -2.59 5.54 -1.06
C THR A 16 -3.31 5.44 -2.38
N THR A 17 -2.59 5.46 -3.51
CA THR A 17 -3.15 5.20 -4.84
C THR A 17 -3.74 3.81 -4.93
N ALA A 18 -3.05 2.79 -4.43
CA ALA A 18 -3.55 1.41 -4.42
C ALA A 18 -4.82 1.29 -3.55
N ALA A 19 -4.80 1.85 -2.33
CA ALA A 19 -5.99 1.89 -1.48
C ALA A 19 -7.16 2.63 -2.13
N GLY A 20 -6.90 3.78 -2.77
CA GLY A 20 -7.90 4.59 -3.46
C GLY A 20 -8.54 3.87 -4.63
N ASN A 21 -7.77 3.13 -5.43
CA ASN A 21 -8.29 2.29 -6.52
C ASN A 21 -9.21 1.18 -5.99
N LEU A 22 -8.79 0.45 -4.94
CA LEU A 22 -9.60 -0.61 -4.33
C LEU A 22 -10.89 -0.07 -3.70
N LEU A 23 -10.83 1.10 -3.03
CA LEU A 23 -11.99 1.73 -2.41
C LEU A 23 -12.97 2.32 -3.44
N SER A 24 -12.45 2.93 -4.51
CA SER A 24 -13.27 3.45 -5.60
C SER A 24 -14.08 2.33 -6.28
N HIS A 25 -13.49 1.13 -6.41
CA HIS A 25 -14.22 -0.06 -6.88
C HIS A 25 -15.37 -0.50 -5.96
N LEU A 26 -15.28 -0.18 -4.67
CA LEU A 26 -16.36 -0.39 -3.70
C LEU A 26 -17.36 0.78 -3.64
N GLY A 27 -17.20 1.81 -4.48
CA GLY A 27 -18.01 3.02 -4.46
C GLY A 27 -17.65 4.01 -3.35
N ILE A 28 -16.52 3.82 -2.66
CA ILE A 28 -16.02 4.71 -1.60
C ILE A 28 -15.03 5.70 -2.23
N ASN A 29 -15.46 6.95 -2.39
CA ASN A 29 -14.66 8.01 -3.00
C ASN A 29 -14.10 8.95 -1.93
N LEU A 30 -12.82 8.83 -1.63
CA LEU A 30 -12.07 9.73 -0.74
C LEU A 30 -10.84 10.24 -1.49
N SER A 31 -10.50 11.52 -1.35
CA SER A 31 -9.29 12.07 -1.98
C SER A 31 -8.02 11.47 -1.37
N GLU A 32 -6.90 11.53 -2.09
CA GLU A 32 -5.62 11.00 -1.60
C GLU A 32 -5.20 11.59 -0.24
N PRO A 33 -5.33 12.92 0.02
CA PRO A 33 -5.10 13.48 1.35
C PRO A 33 -6.02 12.90 2.44
N MET A 34 -7.28 12.59 2.12
CA MET A 34 -8.17 11.92 3.08
C MET A 34 -7.78 10.49 3.34
N LEU A 35 -7.34 9.74 2.33
CA LEU A 35 -6.81 8.39 2.53
C LEU A 35 -5.55 8.43 3.41
N PHE A 36 -4.65 9.37 3.17
CA PHE A 36 -3.46 9.57 4.00
C PHE A 36 -3.82 9.93 5.45
N GLY A 37 -4.76 10.86 5.65
CA GLY A 37 -5.23 11.28 6.97
C GLY A 37 -5.92 10.14 7.74
N VAL A 38 -6.92 9.50 7.12
CA VAL A 38 -7.67 8.37 7.70
C VAL A 38 -6.75 7.16 7.92
N GLY A 39 -5.75 6.96 7.08
CA GLY A 39 -4.73 5.92 7.25
C GLY A 39 -3.75 6.17 8.38
N GLU A 40 -3.87 7.29 9.09
CA GLU A 40 -2.91 7.73 10.11
C GLU A 40 -1.48 7.81 9.54
N GLY A 41 -1.38 8.37 8.33
CA GLY A 41 -0.18 8.30 7.52
C GLY A 41 0.98 9.15 8.03
N LEU A 42 0.71 10.16 8.86
CA LEU A 42 1.75 11.04 9.42
C LEU A 42 2.36 10.37 10.65
N ASN A 43 3.68 10.19 10.63
CA ASN A 43 4.41 9.65 11.76
C ASN A 43 5.82 10.27 11.81
N PHE A 44 6.56 10.01 12.87
CA PHE A 44 7.97 10.42 12.95
C PHE A 44 8.78 9.28 13.55
N ILE A 45 9.88 8.94 12.88
CA ILE A 45 10.84 7.95 13.37
C ILE A 45 12.25 8.45 13.11
N ILE A 46 13.08 8.42 14.14
CA ILE A 46 14.53 8.49 14.02
C ILE A 46 15.05 7.11 14.41
N TRP A 47 15.67 6.42 13.47
CA TRP A 47 16.29 5.13 13.71
C TRP A 47 17.80 5.25 13.49
N ASN A 48 18.56 5.04 14.57
CA ASN A 48 20.00 5.10 14.55
C ASN A 48 20.58 3.80 15.13
N MET A 49 21.28 3.04 14.31
CA MET A 49 22.03 1.85 14.74
C MET A 49 23.53 2.11 14.59
N LYS A 50 24.34 1.45 15.43
CA LYS A 50 25.81 1.57 15.39
C LYS A 50 26.43 1.20 14.03
N THR A 51 25.71 0.43 13.23
CA THR A 51 26.13 -0.04 11.91
C THR A 51 25.67 0.88 10.77
N MET A 52 25.02 2.01 11.08
CA MET A 52 24.53 2.97 10.08
C MET A 52 25.43 4.21 10.08
N ASP A 53 25.85 4.65 8.90
CA ASP A 53 26.64 5.88 8.74
C ASP A 53 25.83 7.14 9.11
N PHE A 54 24.52 7.11 8.88
CA PHE A 54 23.58 8.20 9.20
C PHE A 54 22.26 7.64 9.75
N PRO A 55 21.58 8.35 10.66
CA PRO A 55 20.27 7.94 11.16
C PRO A 55 19.23 7.97 10.03
N PHE A 56 18.38 6.94 9.97
CA PHE A 56 17.20 6.96 9.12
C PHE A 56 16.13 7.86 9.76
N ILE A 57 15.63 8.82 8.99
CA ILE A 57 14.54 9.70 9.39
C ILE A 57 13.34 9.38 8.51
N GLY A 58 12.24 8.94 9.13
CA GLY A 58 10.99 8.66 8.44
C GLY A 58 9.88 9.58 8.93
N GLY A 59 9.11 10.12 7.98
CA GLY A 59 7.96 11.01 8.26
C GLY A 59 6.59 10.35 8.08
N ARG A 60 6.55 9.03 7.88
CA ARG A 60 5.32 8.30 7.53
C ARG A 60 5.13 7.06 8.37
N ILE A 61 3.88 6.65 8.49
CA ILE A 61 3.52 5.36 9.05
C ILE A 61 4.29 4.24 8.34
N LYS A 62 4.60 3.18 9.08
CA LYS A 62 5.19 1.96 8.52
C LYS A 62 4.32 1.44 7.36
N THR A 63 4.97 0.98 6.29
CA THR A 63 4.30 0.32 5.16
C THR A 63 3.35 -0.78 5.64
N ASP A 64 2.33 -1.08 4.85
CA ASP A 64 1.28 -2.07 5.14
C ASP A 64 0.26 -1.60 6.20
N LEU A 65 0.63 -0.71 7.12
CA LEU A 65 -0.27 -0.23 8.19
C LEU A 65 -1.25 0.83 7.71
N LEU A 66 -0.91 1.62 6.69
CA LEU A 66 -1.80 2.68 6.18
C LEU A 66 -3.12 2.07 5.68
N THR A 67 -3.04 1.02 4.86
CA THR A 67 -4.23 0.31 4.35
C THR A 67 -4.99 -0.40 5.48
N GLN A 68 -4.29 -0.94 6.47
CA GLN A 68 -4.92 -1.54 7.66
C GLN A 68 -5.71 -0.50 8.46
N ASN A 69 -5.15 0.69 8.67
CA ASN A 69 -5.81 1.77 9.37
C ASN A 69 -7.03 2.28 8.60
N ILE A 70 -6.90 2.49 7.28
CA ILE A 70 -8.03 2.88 6.43
C ILE A 70 -9.17 1.88 6.57
N THR A 71 -8.88 0.58 6.38
CA THR A 71 -9.93 -0.44 6.46
C THR A 71 -10.54 -0.58 7.85
N ARG A 72 -9.73 -0.47 8.91
CA ARG A 72 -10.22 -0.45 10.30
C ARG A 72 -11.17 0.73 10.55
N HIS A 73 -10.77 1.94 10.17
CA HIS A 73 -11.58 3.16 10.37
C HIS A 73 -12.88 3.15 9.57
N LEU A 74 -12.83 2.65 8.34
CA LEU A 74 -14.00 2.56 7.46
C LEU A 74 -14.84 1.30 7.72
N ASN A 75 -14.55 0.53 8.78
CA ASN A 75 -15.23 -0.74 9.08
C ASN A 75 -15.27 -1.70 7.89
N LEU A 76 -14.17 -1.79 7.14
CA LEU A 76 -13.99 -2.69 5.99
C LEU A 76 -13.17 -3.91 6.40
N LYS A 77 -13.32 -5.01 5.66
CA LYS A 77 -12.51 -6.22 5.84
C LYS A 77 -11.33 -6.22 4.88
N LEU A 78 -10.12 -6.12 5.42
CA LEU A 78 -8.89 -6.37 4.68
C LEU A 78 -8.57 -7.87 4.69
N ASN A 79 -8.41 -8.49 3.51
CA ASN A 79 -7.96 -9.87 3.38
C ASN A 79 -6.57 -9.88 2.76
N VAL A 80 -5.54 -10.15 3.56
CA VAL A 80 -4.14 -10.25 3.11
C VAL A 80 -3.77 -11.72 2.92
N ARG A 81 -3.13 -12.05 1.80
CA ARG A 81 -2.60 -13.39 1.50
C ARG A 81 -1.12 -13.28 1.14
N GLU A 82 -0.30 -14.11 1.75
CA GLU A 82 1.11 -14.30 1.43
C GLU A 82 1.43 -15.78 1.18
N THR A 83 2.36 -16.05 0.27
CA THR A 83 2.85 -17.39 -0.01
C THR A 83 4.20 -17.35 -0.74
N SER A 84 5.07 -18.32 -0.43
CA SER A 84 6.31 -18.54 -1.19
C SER A 84 6.10 -19.33 -2.49
N SER A 85 4.93 -19.95 -2.68
CA SER A 85 4.62 -20.72 -3.89
C SER A 85 4.16 -19.80 -5.02
N LEU A 86 4.93 -19.74 -6.11
CA LEU A 86 4.56 -18.98 -7.31
C LEU A 86 3.21 -19.41 -7.88
N LYS A 87 2.96 -20.72 -7.94
CA LYS A 87 1.69 -21.29 -8.41
C LYS A 87 0.52 -20.75 -7.56
N LYS A 88 0.61 -20.85 -6.24
CA LYS A 88 -0.43 -20.37 -5.32
C LYS A 88 -0.59 -18.83 -5.37
N ALA A 89 0.52 -18.10 -5.52
CA ALA A 89 0.51 -16.65 -5.67
C ALA A 89 -0.24 -16.18 -6.93
N ARG A 90 -0.09 -16.93 -8.03
CA ARG A 90 -0.83 -16.72 -9.28
C ARG A 90 -2.31 -17.06 -9.12
N GLU A 91 -2.63 -18.21 -8.54
CA GLU A 91 -4.02 -18.63 -8.29
C GLU A 91 -4.78 -17.62 -7.40
N ASN A 92 -4.16 -17.13 -6.33
CA ASN A 92 -4.74 -16.14 -5.42
C ASN A 92 -5.22 -14.86 -6.12
N VAL A 93 -4.45 -14.35 -7.09
CA VAL A 93 -4.83 -13.13 -7.81
C VAL A 93 -5.86 -13.45 -8.89
N LYS A 94 -5.69 -14.55 -9.65
CA LYS A 94 -6.61 -14.96 -10.72
C LYS A 94 -8.03 -15.21 -10.19
N GLU A 95 -8.17 -15.88 -9.04
CA GLU A 95 -9.46 -16.14 -8.39
C GLU A 95 -10.27 -14.84 -8.18
N ASN A 96 -9.62 -13.80 -7.66
CA ASN A 96 -10.26 -12.51 -7.39
C ASN A 96 -10.58 -11.75 -8.68
N ILE A 97 -9.63 -11.67 -9.62
CA ILE A 97 -9.85 -10.97 -10.90
C ILE A 97 -10.99 -11.63 -11.69
N ASN A 98 -11.05 -12.96 -11.73
CA ASN A 98 -12.14 -13.70 -12.38
C ASN A 98 -13.50 -13.46 -11.71
N SER A 99 -13.49 -13.10 -10.42
CA SER A 99 -14.69 -12.72 -9.65
C SER A 99 -15.00 -11.22 -9.71
N GLY A 100 -14.31 -10.45 -10.57
CA GLY A 100 -14.53 -9.01 -10.71
C GLY A 100 -13.99 -8.17 -9.54
N ILE A 101 -13.05 -8.71 -8.74
CA ILE A 101 -12.48 -8.05 -7.56
C ILE A 101 -11.04 -7.64 -7.89
N PRO A 102 -10.71 -6.33 -7.93
CA PRO A 102 -9.34 -5.87 -8.13
C PRO A 102 -8.49 -6.23 -6.91
N VAL A 103 -7.18 -6.45 -7.13
CA VAL A 103 -6.28 -6.99 -6.12
C VAL A 103 -5.12 -6.03 -5.90
N GLY A 104 -4.93 -5.57 -4.67
CA GLY A 104 -3.73 -4.85 -4.28
C GLY A 104 -2.53 -5.81 -4.23
N ILE A 105 -1.40 -5.38 -4.78
CA ILE A 105 -0.17 -6.17 -4.87
C ILE A 105 0.96 -5.35 -4.26
N LYS A 106 1.81 -6.02 -3.49
CA LYS A 106 3.11 -5.47 -3.06
C LYS A 106 4.22 -6.19 -3.81
N LEU A 107 5.12 -5.43 -4.43
CA LEU A 107 6.15 -5.96 -5.34
C LEU A 107 7.38 -5.04 -5.42
N ASP A 108 8.42 -5.51 -6.10
CA ASP A 108 9.58 -4.69 -6.47
C ASP A 108 9.39 -4.03 -7.84
N CYS A 109 9.43 -2.69 -7.86
CA CYS A 109 9.26 -1.92 -9.08
C CYS A 109 10.40 -2.10 -10.10
N TYR A 110 11.57 -2.59 -9.70
CA TYR A 110 12.67 -2.91 -10.59
C TYR A 110 12.23 -3.78 -11.77
N HIS A 111 11.42 -4.80 -11.52
CA HIS A 111 11.03 -5.77 -12.56
C HIS A 111 9.92 -5.24 -13.48
N LEU A 112 9.18 -4.20 -13.10
CA LEU A 112 8.03 -3.73 -13.87
C LEU A 112 8.45 -3.08 -15.20
N ASP A 113 7.89 -3.53 -16.32
CA ASP A 113 8.32 -3.13 -17.67
C ASP A 113 8.22 -1.62 -17.94
N TYR A 114 7.21 -0.96 -17.37
CA TYR A 114 6.95 0.47 -17.52
C TYR A 114 7.82 1.37 -16.63
N PHE A 115 8.53 0.83 -15.64
CA PHE A 115 9.48 1.60 -14.85
C PHE A 115 10.77 1.83 -15.66
N THR A 116 10.97 3.07 -16.11
CA THR A 116 12.16 3.47 -16.90
C THR A 116 13.42 3.59 -16.04
N ASN A 117 13.30 4.12 -14.82
CA ASN A 117 14.38 4.19 -13.85
C ASN A 117 14.39 2.94 -12.96
N LYS A 118 15.35 2.05 -13.21
CA LYS A 118 15.46 0.76 -12.55
C LYS A 118 16.24 0.86 -11.24
N PHE A 119 15.54 0.68 -10.12
CA PHE A 119 16.14 0.50 -8.80
C PHE A 119 15.31 -0.50 -8.01
N HIS A 120 15.97 -1.28 -7.15
CA HIS A 120 15.29 -2.25 -6.28
C HIS A 120 14.54 -1.54 -5.17
N PHE A 121 13.22 -1.70 -5.17
CA PHE A 121 12.33 -1.21 -4.12
C PHE A 121 11.13 -2.15 -3.99
N ALA A 122 11.33 -3.25 -3.25
CA ALA A 122 10.34 -4.28 -2.95
C ALA A 122 9.21 -3.86 -1.99
N GLY A 123 8.98 -2.54 -1.85
CA GLY A 123 7.93 -1.92 -1.05
C GLY A 123 6.91 -1.15 -1.88
N HIS A 124 6.87 -1.36 -3.20
CA HIS A 124 5.95 -0.67 -4.11
C HIS A 124 4.56 -1.33 -4.10
N TYR A 125 3.51 -0.51 -4.32
CA TYR A 125 2.13 -0.97 -4.31
C TYR A 125 1.41 -0.58 -5.60
N VAL A 126 0.70 -1.55 -6.16
CA VAL A 126 -0.14 -1.39 -7.35
C VAL A 126 -1.46 -2.14 -7.19
N VAL A 127 -2.43 -1.88 -8.05
CA VAL A 127 -3.68 -2.67 -8.12
C VAL A 127 -3.76 -3.41 -9.43
N MET A 128 -3.83 -4.73 -9.37
CA MET A 128 -4.14 -5.56 -10.52
C MET A 128 -5.65 -5.50 -10.80
N TYR A 129 -6.02 -5.17 -12.05
CA TYR A 129 -7.42 -5.15 -12.50
C TYR A 129 -7.68 -6.06 -13.71
N GLY A 130 -6.62 -6.67 -14.26
CA GLY A 130 -6.76 -7.63 -15.35
C GLY A 130 -5.48 -8.43 -15.60
N TYR A 131 -5.60 -9.47 -16.41
CA TYR A 131 -4.49 -10.22 -16.98
C TYR A 131 -4.93 -10.98 -18.24
N ASP A 132 -3.97 -11.38 -19.07
CA ASP A 132 -4.14 -12.39 -20.10
C ASP A 132 -3.01 -13.45 -20.02
N GLU A 133 -2.75 -14.17 -21.11
CA GLU A 133 -1.71 -15.20 -21.16
C GLU A 133 -0.29 -14.64 -20.99
N ASN A 134 -0.06 -13.41 -21.44
CA ASN A 134 1.26 -12.79 -21.55
C ASN A 134 1.42 -11.57 -20.63
N SER A 135 0.32 -10.91 -20.27
CA SER A 135 0.33 -9.58 -19.66
C SER A 135 -0.53 -9.47 -18.41
N VAL A 136 -0.18 -8.49 -17.58
CA VAL A 136 -0.91 -8.08 -16.39
C VAL A 136 -1.19 -6.59 -16.47
N TYR A 137 -2.46 -6.24 -16.26
CA TYR A 137 -2.94 -4.86 -16.29
C TYR A 137 -3.05 -4.32 -14.87
N LEU A 138 -2.36 -3.20 -14.63
CA LEU A 138 -2.15 -2.61 -13.31
C LEU A 138 -2.61 -1.14 -13.29
N ALA A 139 -3.08 -0.71 -12.13
CA ALA A 139 -3.23 0.69 -11.77
C ALA A 139 -2.10 1.06 -10.81
N ASP A 140 -1.33 2.08 -11.18
CA ASP A 140 -0.20 2.63 -10.43
C ASP A 140 -0.38 4.17 -10.29
N THR A 141 0.60 4.86 -9.75
CA THR A 141 0.59 6.31 -9.58
C THR A 141 0.57 7.02 -10.94
N MET A 142 0.08 8.26 -10.95
CA MET A 142 0.03 9.07 -12.17
C MET A 142 1.43 9.31 -12.75
N GLN A 143 2.46 9.42 -11.90
CA GLN A 143 3.85 9.54 -12.34
C GLN A 143 4.31 8.33 -13.17
N GLN A 144 3.75 7.14 -12.91
CA GLN A 144 4.07 5.93 -13.67
C GLN A 144 3.12 5.66 -14.85
N GLY A 145 2.12 6.52 -15.07
CA GLY A 145 1.17 6.43 -16.20
C GLY A 145 -0.27 6.08 -15.80
N GLY A 146 -0.56 5.85 -14.52
CA GLY A 146 -1.91 5.56 -14.05
C GLY A 146 -2.37 4.15 -14.39
N LEU A 147 -2.83 3.89 -15.62
CA LEU A 147 -3.14 2.54 -16.12
C LEU A 147 -1.98 2.03 -16.97
N VAL A 148 -1.38 0.93 -16.54
CA VAL A 148 -0.12 0.43 -17.09
C VAL A 148 -0.18 -1.08 -17.28
N GLU A 149 0.77 -1.60 -18.06
CA GLU A 149 0.87 -3.01 -18.40
C GLU A 149 2.31 -3.50 -18.19
N THR A 150 2.45 -4.73 -17.68
CA THR A 150 3.73 -5.44 -17.62
C THR A 150 3.51 -6.90 -17.99
N SER A 151 4.55 -7.56 -18.49
CA SER A 151 4.52 -8.99 -18.77
C SER A 151 4.25 -9.81 -17.51
N LEU A 152 3.51 -10.90 -17.66
CA LEU A 152 3.21 -11.85 -16.59
C LEU A 152 4.48 -12.41 -15.94
N LYS A 153 5.51 -12.65 -16.75
CA LYS A 153 6.83 -13.09 -16.27
C LYS A 153 7.45 -12.08 -15.31
N ASN A 154 7.49 -10.80 -15.69
CA ASN A 154 8.12 -9.77 -14.88
C ASN A 154 7.27 -9.41 -13.66
N PHE A 155 5.95 -9.45 -13.77
CA PHE A 155 5.06 -9.34 -12.62
C PHE A 155 5.33 -10.42 -11.55
N GLU A 156 5.62 -11.65 -11.97
CA GLU A 156 5.95 -12.73 -11.04
C GLU A 156 7.32 -12.61 -10.41
N LEU A 157 8.31 -12.13 -11.16
CA LEU A 157 9.62 -11.78 -10.60
C LEU A 157 9.48 -10.65 -9.56
N ALA A 158 8.76 -9.58 -9.91
CA ALA A 158 8.49 -8.45 -9.04
C ALA A 158 7.89 -8.85 -7.68
N ARG A 159 6.91 -9.77 -7.70
CA ARG A 159 6.21 -10.24 -6.50
C ARG A 159 7.03 -11.22 -5.66
N ASN A 160 7.96 -11.94 -6.28
CA ASN A 160 8.76 -12.95 -5.61
C ASN A 160 10.14 -12.45 -5.17
N GLU A 161 10.45 -11.16 -5.38
CA GLU A 161 11.71 -10.55 -4.97
C GLU A 161 12.00 -10.77 -3.48
N LYS A 162 13.30 -10.76 -3.14
CA LYS A 162 13.82 -10.94 -1.77
C LYS A 162 14.58 -9.71 -1.32
N GLY A 163 14.77 -9.60 -0.01
CA GLY A 163 15.54 -8.52 0.60
C GLY A 163 14.69 -7.53 1.37
N PRO A 164 15.24 -6.35 1.70
CA PRO A 164 14.56 -5.34 2.49
C PRO A 164 13.19 -4.95 1.91
N MET A 165 12.19 -4.78 2.78
CA MET A 165 10.79 -4.41 2.43
C MET A 165 9.99 -5.44 1.61
N SER A 166 10.65 -6.46 1.05
CA SER A 166 9.98 -7.53 0.30
C SER A 166 8.98 -8.31 1.14
N SER A 167 7.97 -8.87 0.46
CA SER A 167 6.93 -9.71 1.04
C SER A 167 6.81 -11.02 0.26
N LYS A 168 6.20 -12.06 0.85
CA LYS A 168 6.06 -13.36 0.19
C LYS A 168 4.89 -13.32 -0.80
N ASN A 169 5.10 -12.75 -1.98
CA ASN A 169 4.09 -12.59 -3.03
C ASN A 169 2.77 -11.99 -2.53
N LEU A 170 2.86 -10.99 -1.64
CA LEU A 170 1.71 -10.43 -0.93
C LEU A 170 0.67 -9.88 -1.91
N SER A 171 -0.56 -10.28 -1.67
CA SER A 171 -1.75 -9.78 -2.36
C SER A 171 -2.84 -9.51 -1.35
N TYR A 172 -3.67 -8.51 -1.61
CA TYR A 172 -4.75 -8.16 -0.69
C TYR A 172 -5.98 -7.65 -1.41
N THR A 173 -7.13 -7.84 -0.77
CA THR A 173 -8.43 -7.30 -1.22
C THR A 173 -9.13 -6.61 -0.07
N ILE A 174 -9.95 -5.62 -0.38
CA ILE A 174 -10.82 -4.94 0.58
C ILE A 174 -12.26 -5.34 0.27
N LYS A 175 -13.02 -5.70 1.30
CA LYS A 175 -14.44 -6.06 1.18
C LYS A 175 -15.30 -5.21 2.12
N PRO A 176 -16.52 -4.85 1.71
CA PRO A 176 -17.47 -4.19 2.61
C PRO A 176 -17.82 -5.12 3.78
N THR A 177 -18.23 -4.53 4.89
CA THR A 177 -18.90 -5.24 5.98
C THR A 177 -20.31 -4.67 6.17
N ASN A 178 -21.10 -5.29 7.05
CA ASN A 178 -22.44 -4.79 7.38
C ASN A 178 -22.42 -3.59 8.35
N LYS A 179 -21.23 -3.14 8.78
CA LYS A 179 -21.08 -2.02 9.71
C LYS A 179 -20.89 -0.71 8.94
N LYS A 180 -21.69 0.29 9.28
CA LYS A 180 -21.51 1.66 8.79
C LYS A 180 -20.34 2.33 9.50
N TYR A 181 -19.73 3.31 8.85
CA TYR A 181 -18.74 4.21 9.46
C TYR A 181 -19.28 5.64 9.47
N ASP A 182 -18.84 6.43 10.44
CA ASP A 182 -19.11 7.87 10.54
C ASP A 182 -17.81 8.60 10.23
N LEU A 183 -17.75 9.23 9.06
CA LEU A 183 -16.53 9.84 8.57
C LEU A 183 -16.03 10.96 9.49
N LYS A 184 -16.93 11.71 10.14
CA LYS A 184 -16.53 12.78 11.08
C LYS A 184 -15.83 12.19 12.30
N LYS A 185 -16.38 11.10 12.87
CA LYS A 185 -15.76 10.41 14.01
C LYS A 185 -14.42 9.78 13.63
N VAL A 186 -14.36 9.15 12.44
CA VAL A 186 -13.14 8.58 11.89
C VAL A 186 -12.03 9.64 11.77
N ILE A 187 -12.34 10.79 11.18
CA ILE A 187 -11.35 11.88 11.02
C ILE A 187 -10.83 12.34 12.39
N MET A 188 -11.73 12.61 13.35
CA MET A 188 -11.32 13.02 14.70
C MET A 188 -10.44 11.98 15.39
N GLN A 189 -10.76 10.70 15.23
CA GLN A 189 -9.98 9.61 15.80
C GLN A 189 -8.60 9.48 15.13
N ALA A 190 -8.54 9.56 13.80
CA ALA A 190 -7.29 9.46 13.04
C ALA A 190 -6.34 10.63 13.34
N ILE A 191 -6.86 11.86 13.47
CA ILE A 191 -6.07 13.03 13.91
C ILE A 191 -5.50 12.78 15.32
N GLY A 192 -6.34 12.34 16.26
CA GLY A 192 -5.90 12.05 17.63
C GLY A 192 -4.85 10.95 17.70
N ASN A 193 -4.98 9.91 16.87
CA ASN A 193 -4.01 8.82 16.79
C ASN A 193 -2.69 9.26 16.15
N ASN A 194 -2.73 10.05 15.07
CA ASN A 194 -1.54 10.66 14.47
C ASN A 194 -0.78 11.50 15.50
N ALA A 195 -1.47 12.39 16.22
CA ALA A 195 -0.85 13.23 17.25
C ALA A 195 -0.20 12.37 18.35
N LYS A 196 -0.90 11.33 18.83
CA LYS A 196 -0.34 10.40 19.81
C LYS A 196 0.91 9.68 19.30
N ASN A 197 0.86 9.12 18.09
CA ASN A 197 1.98 8.38 17.51
C ASN A 197 3.19 9.30 17.25
N TYR A 198 2.94 10.50 16.72
CA TYR A 198 3.96 11.50 16.46
C TYR A 198 4.67 11.94 17.76
N LEU A 199 3.92 12.13 18.84
CA LEU A 199 4.45 12.50 20.15
C LEU A 199 5.08 11.31 20.92
N ASN A 200 4.84 10.07 20.50
CA ASN A 200 5.30 8.86 21.19
C ASN A 200 5.91 7.83 20.21
N PRO A 201 7.04 8.13 19.56
CA PRO A 201 7.65 7.22 18.58
C PRO A 201 8.13 5.92 19.25
N PRO A 202 8.00 4.75 18.56
CA PRO A 202 8.19 3.43 19.15
C PRO A 202 9.65 3.09 19.51
N ILE A 203 10.65 3.82 19.00
CA ILE A 203 12.07 3.60 19.34
C ILE A 203 12.47 4.62 20.41
N GLN A 204 12.45 4.18 21.67
CA GLN A 204 12.90 4.94 22.84
C GLN A 204 14.31 4.54 23.30
N ASN A 205 15.27 4.39 22.37
CA ASN A 205 16.67 4.25 22.81
C ASN A 205 17.14 5.57 23.44
N SER A 206 17.40 5.48 24.74
CA SER A 206 17.34 6.52 25.77
C SER A 206 18.48 7.56 25.77
N LYS A 207 18.96 8.01 24.60
CA LYS A 207 19.99 9.07 24.53
C LYS A 207 19.72 10.22 23.57
N LEU A 208 18.61 10.24 22.81
CA LEU A 208 18.32 11.34 21.87
C LEU A 208 17.08 12.20 22.19
N TYR A 209 16.17 11.77 23.07
CA TYR A 209 14.85 12.42 23.22
C TYR A 209 14.78 13.50 24.31
N ARG A 210 15.80 14.36 24.42
CA ARG A 210 15.68 15.55 25.29
C ARG A 210 15.81 16.90 24.59
N ALA A 211 15.81 16.94 23.27
CA ALA A 211 15.77 18.19 22.52
C ALA A 211 14.74 18.08 21.40
N LEU A 212 13.99 19.15 21.16
CA LEU A 212 12.86 19.31 20.22
C LEU A 212 11.45 19.18 20.82
N ILE A 213 11.30 19.52 22.11
CA ILE A 213 10.25 20.50 22.43
C ILE A 213 10.88 21.86 22.12
N PHE A 214 10.26 22.65 21.26
CA PHE A 214 10.66 24.04 21.04
C PHE A 214 10.54 24.78 22.38
N GLU A 215 11.68 25.12 22.98
CA GLU A 215 11.88 26.38 23.70
C GLU A 215 12.60 27.34 22.76
#